data_AF-A0A133V9T5-F1
#
_entry.id   AF-A0A133V9T5-F1
#
_cell.length_a   1.000
_cell.length_b   1.000
_cell.length_c   1.000
_cell.angle_alpha   90.00
_cell.angle_beta   90.00
_cell.angle_gamma   90.00
#
_symmetry.space_group_name_H-M   'P 1'
#
loop_
_entity.id
_entity.type
_entity.pdbx_description
1 polymer ?
#
loop_
_entity_poly.entity_id
_entity_poly.type
_entity_poly.pdbx_seq_one_letter_code
_entity_poly.pdbx_strand_id
1 'polypeptide(L)'
;KEDEKPLIYGDGEQTRDFTHVSDVVDACLKAAEADLGCETINVGTGRATTFNQIVELLNQELGKSIKPEHVENPIPNYVHHTQADITKARELLDYEPSVSLEEGIKMLRIN
;
A
#
# COMPACT_ATOMS: atom_id res chain seq x y z
N LYS A 1 1.88 -17.66 -12.28
CA LYS A 1 2.24 -18.87 -13.07
C LYS A 1 1.03 -19.70 -13.51
N GLU A 2 -0.22 -19.39 -13.09
CA GLU A 2 -1.43 -20.09 -13.59
C GLU A 2 -2.62 -19.16 -13.95
N ASP A 3 -2.39 -17.84 -14.09
CA ASP A 3 -3.44 -16.85 -14.46
C ASP A 3 -4.76 -16.98 -13.69
N GLU A 4 -4.66 -17.48 -12.45
CA GLU A 4 -5.77 -17.65 -11.54
C GLU A 4 -6.39 -16.29 -11.21
N LYS A 5 -7.72 -16.29 -11.06
CA LYS A 5 -8.46 -15.09 -10.68
C LYS A 5 -8.16 -14.78 -9.22
N PRO A 6 -7.75 -13.54 -8.89
CA PRO A 6 -7.61 -13.15 -7.51
C PRO A 6 -8.99 -13.13 -6.84
N LEU A 7 -9.08 -13.74 -5.66
CA LEU A 7 -10.25 -13.62 -4.80
C LEU A 7 -10.21 -12.26 -4.08
N ILE A 8 -11.30 -11.50 -4.17
CA ILE A 8 -11.51 -10.27 -3.41
C ILE A 8 -12.67 -10.51 -2.44
N TYR A 9 -12.40 -10.34 -1.15
CA TYR A 9 -13.44 -10.36 -0.11
C TYR A 9 -14.13 -8.99 -0.06
N GLY A 10 -15.42 -8.94 -0.36
CA GLY A 10 -16.18 -7.70 -0.55
C GLY A 10 -16.28 -7.31 -2.03
N ASP A 11 -16.58 -6.04 -2.31
CA ASP A 11 -16.74 -5.48 -3.66
C ASP A 11 -15.43 -4.95 -4.28
N GLY A 12 -14.35 -4.94 -3.50
CA GLY A 12 -13.03 -4.45 -3.93
C GLY A 12 -12.82 -2.95 -3.75
N GLU A 13 -13.81 -2.22 -3.23
CA GLU A 13 -13.75 -0.77 -2.97
C GLU A 13 -13.12 -0.44 -1.60
N GLN A 14 -12.76 -1.45 -0.81
CA GLN A 14 -11.89 -1.25 0.35
C GLN A 14 -10.57 -0.63 -0.07
N THR A 15 -10.10 0.35 0.70
CA THR A 15 -8.89 1.09 0.38
C THR A 15 -7.76 0.85 1.37
N ARG A 16 -6.54 0.77 0.86
CA ARG A 16 -5.31 0.66 1.66
C ARG A 16 -4.28 1.66 1.18
N ASP A 17 -3.48 2.15 2.12
CA ASP A 17 -2.28 2.93 1.86
C ASP A 17 -1.12 1.95 1.72
N PHE A 18 -0.69 1.72 0.47
CA PHE A 18 0.36 0.76 0.14
C PHE A 18 1.70 1.48 0.14
N THR A 19 2.57 1.11 1.08
CA THR A 19 3.91 1.71 1.23
C THR A 19 4.98 0.71 0.79
N HIS A 20 5.90 1.15 -0.05
CA HIS A 20 7.03 0.30 -0.45
C HIS A 20 8.01 0.12 0.72
N VAL A 21 8.64 -1.06 0.80
CA VAL A 21 9.53 -1.40 1.93
C VAL A 21 10.73 -0.46 2.05
N SER A 22 11.24 0.10 0.95
CA SER A 22 12.35 1.06 0.99
C SER A 22 11.98 2.36 1.71
N ASP A 23 10.74 2.83 1.54
CA ASP A 23 10.27 4.05 2.21
C ASP A 23 10.11 3.79 3.71
N VAL A 24 9.66 2.59 4.10
CA VAL A 24 9.63 2.19 5.52
C VAL A 24 11.03 2.14 6.11
N VAL A 25 12.02 1.60 5.37
CA VAL A 25 13.42 1.57 5.81
C VAL A 25 13.98 2.99 5.97
N ASP A 26 13.73 3.89 5.02
CA ASP A 26 14.15 5.30 5.12
C ASP A 26 13.57 5.97 6.36
N ALA A 27 12.27 5.82 6.61
CA ALA A 27 11.61 6.36 7.79
C ALA A 27 12.23 5.82 9.10
N CYS A 28 12.52 4.52 9.16
CA CYS A 28 13.17 3.90 10.32
C CYS A 28 14.60 4.44 10.55
N LEU A 29 15.38 4.63 9.48
CA LEU A 29 16.74 5.18 9.58
C LEU A 29 16.70 6.63 10.08
N LYS A 30 15.82 7.46 9.51
CA LYS A 30 15.60 8.84 9.96
C LYS A 30 15.18 8.91 11.42
N ALA A 31 14.26 8.04 11.85
CA ALA A 31 13.82 7.97 13.23
C ALA A 31 14.94 7.54 14.19
N ALA A 32 15.84 6.66 13.76
CA ALA A 32 16.97 6.20 14.58
C ALA A 32 18.02 7.30 14.82
N GLU A 33 18.13 8.27 13.91
CA GLU A 33 19.08 9.39 14.00
C GLU A 33 18.47 10.66 14.62
N ALA A 34 17.14 10.72 14.73
CA ALA A 34 16.44 11.90 15.22
C ALA A 34 16.33 11.93 16.75
N ASP A 35 16.59 13.10 17.35
CA ASP A 35 16.41 13.34 18.79
C ASP A 35 14.98 13.81 19.08
N LEU A 36 14.03 12.86 19.09
CA LEU A 36 12.59 13.14 19.22
C LEU A 36 12.00 12.71 20.58
N GLY A 37 12.79 12.09 21.45
CA GLY A 37 12.27 11.49 22.68
C GLY A 37 11.31 10.33 22.40
N CYS A 38 10.08 10.40 22.93
CA CYS A 38 9.07 9.36 22.76
C CYS A 38 7.95 9.85 21.86
N GLU A 39 7.91 9.38 20.62
CA GLU A 39 6.91 9.77 19.63
C GLU A 39 6.32 8.56 18.89
N THR A 40 5.02 8.62 18.62
CA THR A 40 4.35 7.73 17.66
C THR A 40 4.21 8.46 16.33
N ILE A 41 4.73 7.86 15.24
CA ILE A 41 4.75 8.45 13.90
C ILE A 41 4.18 7.43 12.91
N ASN A 42 3.20 7.84 12.10
CA ASN A 42 2.68 7.01 11.03
C ASN A 42 3.65 7.03 9.84
N VAL A 43 3.97 5.86 9.30
CA VAL A 43 4.69 5.72 8.04
C VAL A 43 3.72 5.19 7.00
N GLY A 44 3.62 5.91 5.89
CA GLY A 44 2.66 5.65 4.84
C GLY A 44 2.93 6.52 3.62
N THR A 45 2.01 6.52 2.65
CA THR A 45 2.06 7.44 1.51
C THR A 45 1.07 8.59 1.63
N GLY A 46 0.09 8.48 2.51
CA GLY A 46 -1.05 9.40 2.58
C GLY A 46 -2.00 9.28 1.40
N ARG A 47 -1.88 8.21 0.62
CA ARG A 47 -2.72 7.90 -0.55
C ARG A 47 -3.30 6.51 -0.40
N ALA A 48 -4.62 6.40 -0.47
CA ALA A 48 -5.30 5.11 -0.43
C ALA A 48 -5.69 4.64 -1.84
N THR A 49 -5.63 3.33 -2.06
CA THR A 49 -5.95 2.66 -3.33
C THR A 49 -6.90 1.51 -3.10
N THR A 50 -7.90 1.33 -3.99
CA THR A 50 -8.85 0.22 -3.90
C THR A 50 -8.22 -1.10 -4.32
N PHE A 51 -8.80 -2.23 -3.92
CA PHE A 51 -8.32 -3.53 -4.41
C PHE A 51 -8.61 -3.73 -5.90
N ASN A 52 -9.70 -3.15 -6.41
CA ASN A 52 -10.00 -3.15 -7.85
C ASN A 52 -8.90 -2.41 -8.65
N GLN A 53 -8.41 -1.27 -8.15
CA GLN A 53 -7.28 -0.55 -8.76
C GLN A 53 -5.98 -1.36 -8.71
N ILE A 54 -5.71 -2.09 -7.62
CA ILE A 54 -4.54 -2.98 -7.54
C ILE A 54 -4.57 -4.05 -8.63
N VAL A 55 -5.73 -4.69 -8.84
CA VAL A 55 -5.89 -5.68 -9.90
C VAL A 55 -5.70 -5.07 -11.29
N GLU A 56 -6.17 -3.83 -11.50
CA GLU A 56 -5.94 -3.11 -12.76
C GLU A 56 -4.44 -2.84 -13.00
N LEU A 57 -3.72 -2.32 -12.00
CA LEU A 57 -2.29 -2.05 -12.11
C LEU A 57 -1.47 -3.32 -12.38
N LEU A 58 -1.81 -4.43 -11.71
CA LEU A 58 -1.18 -5.72 -11.96
C LEU A 58 -1.47 -6.24 -13.38
N ASN A 59 -2.70 -6.09 -13.87
CA ASN A 59 -3.05 -6.46 -15.24
C ASN A 59 -2.26 -5.62 -16.26
N GLN A 60 -2.10 -4.32 -16.03
CA GLN A 60 -1.31 -3.44 -16.88
C GLN A 60 0.15 -3.88 -16.93
N GLU A 61 0.77 -4.13 -15.77
CA GLU A 61 2.18 -4.55 -15.70
C GLU A 61 2.40 -5.93 -16.33
N LEU A 62 1.46 -6.86 -16.16
CA LEU A 62 1.58 -8.23 -16.66
C LEU A 62 1.13 -8.40 -18.11
N GLY A 63 0.57 -7.35 -18.73
CA GLY A 63 -0.06 -7.45 -20.06
C GLY A 63 -1.26 -8.41 -20.07
N LYS A 64 -2.04 -8.43 -18.99
CA LYS A 64 -3.18 -9.33 -18.77
C LYS A 64 -4.49 -8.58 -18.65
N SER A 65 -5.59 -9.33 -18.62
CA SER A 65 -6.95 -8.83 -18.42
C SER A 65 -7.76 -9.80 -17.55
N ILE A 66 -7.18 -10.23 -16.42
CA ILE A 66 -7.82 -11.13 -15.47
C ILE A 66 -8.81 -10.33 -14.62
N LYS A 67 -10.06 -10.81 -14.54
CA LYS A 67 -11.07 -10.23 -13.64
C LYS A 67 -10.99 -10.92 -12.27
N PRO A 68 -11.07 -10.17 -11.16
CA PRO A 68 -11.16 -10.77 -9.84
C PRO A 68 -12.48 -11.52 -9.67
N GLU A 69 -12.52 -12.42 -8.70
CA GLU A 69 -13.76 -13.03 -8.21
C GLU A 69 -14.07 -12.44 -6.83
N HIS A 70 -15.22 -11.79 -6.73
CA HIS A 70 -15.70 -11.18 -5.50
C HIS A 70 -16.50 -12.18 -4.67
N VAL A 71 -16.16 -12.30 -3.39
CA VAL A 71 -16.82 -13.21 -2.43
C VAL A 71 -17.22 -12.46 -1.17
N GLU A 72 -18.16 -13.01 -0.40
CA GLU A 72 -18.58 -12.41 0.86
C GLU A 72 -17.39 -12.30 1.82
N ASN A 73 -17.21 -11.12 2.44
CA ASN A 73 -16.16 -10.91 3.43
C ASN A 73 -16.58 -11.52 4.78
N PRO A 74 -15.89 -12.56 5.27
CA PRO A 74 -16.29 -13.23 6.51
C PRO A 74 -15.90 -12.46 7.77
N ILE A 75 -15.12 -11.36 7.64
CA ILE A 75 -14.57 -10.64 8.79
C ILE A 75 -15.62 -9.64 9.31
N PRO A 76 -16.15 -9.83 10.53
CA PRO A 76 -17.03 -8.84 11.13
C PRO A 76 -16.27 -7.56 11.43
N ASN A 77 -16.90 -6.40 11.22
CA ASN A 77 -16.29 -5.07 11.41
C ASN A 77 -14.98 -4.87 10.62
N TYR A 78 -14.90 -5.42 9.41
CA TYR A 78 -13.75 -5.24 8.53
C TYR A 78 -13.47 -3.75 8.30
N VAL A 79 -12.22 -3.35 8.49
CA VAL A 79 -11.80 -1.96 8.27
C VAL A 79 -11.83 -1.67 6.78
N HIS A 80 -12.79 -0.85 6.35
CA HIS A 80 -13.01 -0.57 4.93
C HIS A 80 -11.94 0.37 4.35
N HIS A 81 -11.52 1.37 5.12
CA HIS A 81 -10.59 2.40 4.66
C HIS A 81 -9.43 2.59 5.63
N THR A 82 -8.20 2.56 5.11
CA THR A 82 -7.00 2.95 5.87
C THR A 82 -6.16 3.90 5.02
N GLN A 83 -5.79 5.03 5.60
CA GLN A 83 -4.86 5.99 5.00
C GLN A 83 -4.04 6.62 6.10
N ALA A 84 -2.71 6.64 5.97
CA ALA A 84 -1.86 7.24 6.97
C ALA A 84 -1.93 8.78 6.87
N ASP A 85 -2.14 9.46 7.99
CA ASP A 85 -1.74 10.86 8.08
C ASP A 85 -0.23 10.91 8.36
N ILE A 86 0.54 11.33 7.35
CA ILE A 86 2.00 11.39 7.38
C ILE A 86 2.55 12.78 7.70
N THR A 87 1.70 13.72 8.14
CA THR A 87 2.09 15.09 8.50
C THR A 87 3.26 15.09 9.49
N LYS A 88 3.14 14.30 10.56
CA LYS A 88 4.19 14.20 11.59
C LYS A 88 5.50 13.59 11.07
N ALA A 89 5.42 12.62 10.15
CA ALA A 89 6.61 12.03 9.55
C ALA A 89 7.37 13.05 8.69
N ARG A 90 6.66 13.87 7.92
CA ARG A 90 7.24 14.99 7.17
C ARG A 90 7.90 16.01 8.09
N GLU A 91 7.19 16.45 9.13
CA GLU A 91 7.65 17.50 10.03
C GLU A 91 8.83 17.08 10.91
N LEU A 92 8.82 15.86 11.44
CA LEU A 92 9.81 15.42 12.43
C LEU A 92 10.97 14.62 11.84
N LEU A 93 10.77 13.96 10.70
CA LEU A 93 11.77 13.06 10.11
C LEU A 93 12.24 13.51 8.72
N ASP A 94 11.66 14.57 8.14
CA ASP A 94 11.84 14.90 6.73
C ASP A 94 11.53 13.69 5.82
N TYR A 95 10.55 12.88 6.21
CA TYR A 95 10.11 11.71 5.47
C TYR A 95 9.17 12.11 4.32
N GLU A 96 9.48 11.65 3.12
CA GLU A 96 8.58 11.69 1.97
C GLU A 96 8.61 10.33 1.26
N PRO A 97 7.47 9.66 1.03
CA PRO A 97 7.42 8.43 0.26
C PRO A 97 7.99 8.65 -1.16
N SER A 98 8.99 7.86 -1.53
CA SER A 98 9.72 8.03 -2.80
C SER A 98 9.26 7.06 -3.89
N VAL A 99 8.64 5.95 -3.51
CA VAL A 99 8.20 4.90 -4.45
C VAL A 99 6.69 4.94 -4.59
N SER A 100 6.20 5.26 -5.81
CA SER A 100 4.77 5.14 -6.11
C SER A 100 4.34 3.67 -6.12
N LEU A 101 3.04 3.42 -5.97
CA LEU A 101 2.50 2.07 -6.04
C LEU A 101 2.81 1.38 -7.38
N GLU A 102 2.69 2.10 -8.49
CA GLU A 102 2.99 1.60 -9.83
C GLU A 102 4.47 1.22 -9.99
N GLU A 103 5.37 2.06 -9.47
CA GLU A 103 6.80 1.78 -9.49
C GLU A 103 7.14 0.59 -8.58
N GLY A 104 6.54 0.53 -7.39
CA GLY A 104 6.68 -0.61 -6.49
C GLY A 104 6.22 -1.93 -7.13
N ILE A 105 5.11 -1.92 -7.88
CA ILE A 105 4.62 -3.11 -8.61
C ILE A 105 5.65 -3.58 -9.66
N LYS A 106 6.26 -2.66 -10.43
CA LYS A 106 7.33 -3.00 -11.39
C LYS A 106 8.54 -3.65 -10.70
N MET A 107 8.89 -3.17 -9.52
CA MET A 107 10.02 -3.69 -8.75
C MET A 107 9.82 -5.13 -8.23
N LEU A 108 8.57 -5.62 -8.17
CA LEU A 108 8.26 -6.98 -7.72
C LEU A 108 8.75 -8.08 -8.68
N ARG A 109 9.27 -7.73 -9.87
CA ARG A 109 9.80 -8.68 -10.88
C ARG A 109 8.80 -9.79 -11.19
N ILE A 110 7.55 -9.41 -11.44
CA ILE A 110 6.46 -10.34 -11.71
C ILE A 110 6.55 -10.75 -13.18
N ASN A 111 7.44 -11.71 -13.49
CA ASN A 111 7.70 -12.22 -14.85
C ASN A 111 7.41 -13.72 -14.92
#